data_AF-A0A950P5I8-F1
#
_entry.id   AF-A0A950P5I8-F1
#
_cell.length_a   1.000
_cell.length_b   1.000
_cell.length_c   1.000
_cell.angle_alpha   90.00
_cell.angle_beta   90.00
_cell.angle_gamma   90.00
#
_symmetry.space_group_name_H-M   'P 1'
#
loop_
_entity.id
_entity.type
_entity.pdbx_description
1 polymer ?
#
loop_
_entity_poly.entity_id
_entity_poly.type
_entity_poly.pdbx_seq_one_letter_code
_entity_poly.pdbx_strand_id
1 'polypeptide(L)'
;MRSSELPRGLRIVGGVHRGRRLAAPPGDAVRPTSDRAREALFNILSHGRFAASGLPFADRPVLDAFAGTGALGLEALSRGASAAAFIENGREALTVLRRNIAALGEEDRARVIAGDAMRPPRAGLVCAVAFLDPPYRSGLAAGALSALAAAGWLGPDALAVVEVAAGEELPAVAGFAALDERVYGAARLVFLRYNRAGTGGEG
;
A
#
# COMPACT_ATOMS: atom_id res chain seq x y z
N MET A 1 15.09 -24.99 27.45
CA MET A 1 14.11 -23.89 27.43
C MET A 1 14.16 -23.22 26.07
N ARG A 2 13.23 -23.54 25.16
CA ARG A 2 13.09 -22.83 23.88
C ARG A 2 11.94 -21.84 24.07
N SER A 3 12.27 -20.55 24.09
CA SER A 3 11.29 -19.47 24.17
C SER A 3 10.31 -19.58 23.01
N SER A 4 9.06 -19.91 23.31
CA SER A 4 7.94 -19.74 22.38
C SER A 4 7.62 -18.24 22.33
N GLU A 5 8.22 -17.52 21.37
CA GLU A 5 7.73 -16.20 20.99
C GLU A 5 6.29 -16.37 20.49
N LEU A 6 5.32 -15.91 21.28
CA LEU A 6 3.95 -15.69 20.81
C LEU A 6 4.01 -14.84 19.53
N PRO A 7 3.18 -15.12 18.50
CA PRO A 7 3.20 -14.34 17.27
C PRO A 7 3.06 -12.85 17.62
N ARG A 8 4.07 -12.06 17.23
CA ARG A 8 4.05 -10.61 17.43
C ARG A 8 2.91 -10.08 16.56
N GLY A 9 1.75 -9.84 17.17
CA GLY A 9 0.60 -9.32 16.42
C GLY A 9 0.94 -8.02 15.67
N LEU A 10 0.14 -7.76 14.62
CA LEU A 10 0.25 -6.64 13.70
C LEU A 10 0.53 -5.32 14.42
N ARG A 11 1.60 -4.65 14.00
CA ARG A 11 2.05 -3.38 14.58
C ARG A 11 2.73 -2.49 13.56
N ILE A 12 2.81 -1.20 13.87
CA ILE A 12 3.64 -0.24 13.15
C ILE A 12 5.11 -0.53 13.46
N VAL A 13 5.95 -0.59 12.43
CA VAL A 13 7.34 -1.04 12.50
C VAL A 13 8.31 0.14 12.67
N GLY A 14 8.04 1.27 12.03
CA GLY A 14 8.89 2.46 12.06
C GLY A 14 8.10 3.77 12.10
N GLY A 15 8.81 4.88 12.19
CA GLY A 15 8.21 6.21 12.24
C GLY A 15 7.66 6.61 13.62
N VAL A 16 6.81 7.64 13.65
CA VAL A 16 6.29 8.25 14.89
C VAL A 16 5.38 7.32 15.70
N HIS A 17 4.72 6.37 15.04
CA HIS A 17 3.83 5.38 15.67
C HIS A 17 4.52 4.04 15.93
N ARG A 18 5.85 3.96 15.82
CA ARG A 18 6.62 2.72 15.98
C ARG A 18 6.20 1.94 17.25
N GLY A 19 5.93 0.64 17.06
CA GLY A 19 5.59 -0.28 18.13
C GLY A 19 4.10 -0.32 18.50
N ARG A 20 3.28 0.64 18.02
CA ARG A 20 1.83 0.66 18.24
C ARG A 20 1.17 -0.52 17.55
N ARG A 21 0.30 -1.22 18.27
CA ARG A 21 -0.45 -2.38 17.77
C ARG A 21 -1.62 -1.91 16.92
N LEU A 22 -1.89 -2.65 15.85
CA LEU A 22 -3.09 -2.49 15.04
C LEU A 22 -4.08 -3.61 15.38
N ALA A 23 -5.37 -3.29 15.39
CA ALA A 23 -6.42 -4.30 15.42
C ALA A 23 -6.50 -5.02 14.06
N ALA A 24 -6.90 -6.29 14.11
CA ALA A 24 -7.19 -7.13 12.95
C ALA A 24 -8.61 -7.72 13.11
N PRO A 25 -9.31 -8.06 12.01
CA PRO A 25 -10.61 -8.71 12.07
C PRO A 25 -10.54 -10.08 12.79
N PRO A 26 -11.62 -10.52 13.46
CA PRO A 26 -11.68 -11.85 14.06
C PRO A 26 -11.48 -12.95 12.99
N GLY A 27 -10.61 -13.92 13.26
CA GLY A 27 -10.32 -15.02 12.33
C GLY A 27 -9.26 -14.69 11.26
N ASP A 28 -8.88 -13.42 11.13
CA ASP A 28 -7.81 -12.99 10.25
C ASP A 28 -6.48 -13.10 11.00
N ALA A 29 -5.96 -14.34 11.07
CA ALA A 29 -4.62 -14.57 11.58
C ALA A 29 -3.65 -13.85 10.64
N VAL A 30 -3.12 -12.71 11.11
CA VAL A 30 -2.06 -11.96 10.43
C VAL A 30 -0.95 -12.95 10.10
N ARG A 31 -0.80 -13.27 8.81
CA ARG A 31 0.16 -14.27 8.39
C ARG A 31 1.56 -13.72 8.68
N PRO A 32 2.45 -14.46 9.34
CA PRO A 32 3.81 -13.97 9.65
C PRO A 32 4.59 -13.48 8.42
N THR A 33 4.23 -13.97 7.23
CA THR A 33 4.80 -13.57 5.95
C THR A 33 4.44 -12.14 5.55
N SER A 34 3.21 -11.65 5.84
CA SER A 34 2.80 -10.28 5.48
C SER A 34 3.48 -9.23 6.35
N ASP A 35 3.72 -9.52 7.64
CA ASP A 35 4.49 -8.64 8.52
C ASP A 35 5.94 -8.50 8.05
N ARG A 36 6.60 -9.61 7.68
CA ARG A 36 7.97 -9.58 7.14
C ARG A 36 8.04 -8.93 5.77
N ALA A 37 7.07 -9.18 4.89
CA ALA A 37 7.00 -8.55 3.58
C ALA A 37 6.81 -7.03 3.71
N ARG A 38 5.95 -6.58 4.63
CA ARG A 38 5.76 -5.15 4.93
C ARG A 38 7.02 -4.51 5.52
N GLU A 39 7.68 -5.15 6.48
CA GLU A 39 8.96 -4.66 7.01
C GLU A 39 10.01 -4.55 5.90
N ALA A 40 10.15 -5.58 5.07
CA ALA A 40 11.07 -5.59 3.93
C ALA A 40 10.74 -4.51 2.90
N LEU A 41 9.45 -4.33 2.58
CA LEU A 41 8.95 -3.28 1.71
C LEU A 41 9.42 -1.90 2.17
N PHE A 42 9.11 -1.52 3.42
CA PHE A 42 9.49 -0.20 3.91
C PHE A 42 11.00 -0.06 4.08
N ASN A 43 11.75 -1.13 4.34
CA ASN A 43 13.21 -1.10 4.32
C ASN A 43 13.75 -0.81 2.91
N ILE A 44 13.19 -1.44 1.87
CA ILE A 44 13.53 -1.17 0.46
C ILE A 44 13.23 0.30 0.10
N LEU A 45 12.07 0.80 0.48
CA LEU A 45 11.68 2.19 0.22
C LEU A 45 12.56 3.20 0.96
N SER A 46 13.11 2.83 2.13
CA SER A 46 13.93 3.72 2.98
C SER A 46 15.42 3.72 2.65
N HIS A 47 15.98 2.63 2.12
CA HIS A 47 17.44 2.48 1.96
C HIS A 47 17.87 1.98 0.57
N GLY A 48 16.92 1.63 -0.29
CA GLY A 48 17.21 1.07 -1.62
C GLY A 48 17.27 2.12 -2.73
N ARG A 49 17.19 1.65 -3.97
CA ARG A 49 17.18 2.48 -5.18
C ARG A 49 16.08 3.55 -5.21
N PHE A 50 15.01 3.36 -4.45
CA PHE A 50 13.89 4.29 -4.36
C PHE A 50 14.14 5.43 -3.37
N ALA A 51 15.22 5.34 -2.58
CA ALA A 51 15.57 6.30 -1.53
C ALA A 51 16.62 7.35 -1.97
N ALA A 52 16.96 7.40 -3.26
CA ALA A 52 18.04 8.26 -3.77
C ALA A 52 17.85 9.75 -3.43
N SER A 53 16.60 10.20 -3.30
CA SER A 53 16.21 11.55 -2.88
C SER A 53 15.43 11.54 -1.56
N GLY A 54 15.64 10.54 -0.71
CA GLY A 54 14.83 10.28 0.48
C GLY A 54 13.62 9.36 0.22
N LEU A 55 12.76 9.19 1.23
CA LEU A 55 11.57 8.34 1.10
C LEU A 55 10.68 8.79 -0.06
N PRO A 56 10.24 7.90 -0.96
CA PRO A 56 9.53 8.29 -2.18
C PRO A 56 8.18 8.99 -1.93
N PHE A 57 7.64 8.84 -0.71
CA PHE A 57 6.39 9.44 -0.25
C PHE A 57 6.57 10.49 0.86
N ALA A 58 7.80 10.88 1.23
CA ALA A 58 7.99 11.91 2.26
C ALA A 58 7.23 13.19 1.89
N ASP A 59 6.43 13.70 2.83
CA ASP A 59 5.59 14.89 2.69
C ASP A 59 4.59 14.84 1.52
N ARG A 60 4.38 13.67 0.92
CA ARG A 60 3.47 13.46 -0.21
C ARG A 60 2.36 12.47 0.16
N PRO A 61 1.18 12.56 -0.47
CA PRO A 61 0.12 11.62 -0.18
C PRO A 61 0.43 10.22 -0.70
N VAL A 62 -0.12 9.21 -0.03
CA VAL A 62 -0.10 7.80 -0.47
C VAL A 62 -1.50 7.25 -0.64
N LEU A 63 -1.62 6.20 -1.45
CA LEU A 63 -2.84 5.42 -1.61
C LEU A 63 -2.61 3.99 -1.10
N ASP A 64 -3.54 3.49 -0.30
CA ASP A 64 -3.68 2.09 0.06
C ASP A 64 -4.99 1.57 -0.58
N ALA A 65 -4.86 0.88 -1.71
CA ALA A 65 -6.00 0.58 -2.59
C ALA A 65 -6.81 -0.66 -2.17
N PHE A 66 -6.23 -1.51 -1.34
CA PHE A 66 -6.87 -2.70 -0.77
C PHE A 66 -6.60 -2.68 0.73
N ALA A 67 -7.12 -1.65 1.39
CA ALA A 67 -6.57 -1.19 2.66
C ALA A 67 -6.65 -2.22 3.78
N GLY A 68 -7.70 -3.04 3.83
CA GLY A 68 -7.92 -4.00 4.90
C GLY A 68 -7.89 -3.33 6.27
N THR A 69 -6.86 -3.61 7.06
CA THR A 69 -6.63 -3.00 8.39
C THR A 69 -5.96 -1.61 8.34
N GLY A 70 -5.50 -1.18 7.16
CA GLY A 70 -4.73 0.04 6.91
C GLY A 70 -3.23 -0.10 7.15
N ALA A 71 -2.71 -1.32 7.29
CA ALA A 71 -1.34 -1.54 7.75
C ALA A 71 -0.26 -0.86 6.89
N LEU A 72 -0.45 -0.77 5.57
CA LEU A 72 0.52 -0.13 4.66
C LEU A 72 0.37 1.39 4.70
N GLY A 73 -0.83 1.93 4.51
CA GLY A 73 -1.06 3.37 4.57
C GLY A 73 -0.72 4.00 5.93
N LEU A 74 -1.04 3.34 7.05
CA LEU A 74 -0.71 3.82 8.39
C LEU A 74 0.80 3.76 8.68
N GLU A 75 1.50 2.75 8.17
CA GLU A 75 2.96 2.67 8.25
C GLU A 75 3.62 3.82 7.45
N ALA A 76 3.07 4.16 6.28
CA ALA A 76 3.52 5.31 5.50
C ALA A 76 3.26 6.65 6.22
N LEU A 77 2.08 6.85 6.83
CA LEU A 77 1.80 8.03 7.66
C LEU A 77 2.78 8.16 8.83
N SER A 78 3.05 7.04 9.51
CA SER A 78 4.03 6.98 10.60
C SER A 78 5.42 7.43 10.16
N ARG A 79 5.79 7.11 8.90
CA ARG A 79 7.10 7.42 8.30
C ARG A 79 7.15 8.77 7.56
N GLY A 80 6.11 9.60 7.66
CA GLY A 80 6.12 10.97 7.14
C GLY A 80 5.40 11.20 5.82
N ALA A 81 4.53 10.29 5.35
CA ALA A 81 3.59 10.63 4.28
C ALA A 81 2.66 11.78 4.72
N SER A 82 2.38 12.79 3.90
CA SER A 82 1.56 13.93 4.35
C SER A 82 0.08 13.56 4.56
N ALA A 83 -0.44 12.63 3.77
CA ALA A 83 -1.77 12.05 3.90
C ALA A 83 -1.82 10.63 3.36
N ALA A 84 -2.84 9.85 3.73
CA ALA A 84 -3.11 8.53 3.17
C ALA A 84 -4.59 8.41 2.78
N ALA A 85 -4.83 8.00 1.53
CA ALA A 85 -6.15 7.55 1.08
C ALA A 85 -6.23 6.04 1.22
N PHE A 86 -7.36 5.54 1.72
CA PHE A 86 -7.61 4.11 1.92
C PHE A 86 -8.88 3.73 1.15
N ILE A 87 -8.78 2.80 0.20
CA ILE A 87 -9.94 2.22 -0.49
C ILE A 87 -10.16 0.82 0.07
N GLU A 88 -11.38 0.55 0.55
CA GLU A 88 -11.76 -0.74 1.13
C GLU A 88 -13.25 -0.99 0.93
N ASN A 89 -13.64 -2.23 0.61
CA ASN A 89 -15.04 -2.60 0.36
C ASN A 89 -15.65 -3.52 1.43
N GLY A 90 -14.82 -4.17 2.26
CA GLY A 90 -15.23 -5.03 3.36
C GLY A 90 -15.74 -4.23 4.55
N ARG A 91 -16.97 -4.50 5.00
CA ARG A 91 -17.61 -3.76 6.12
C ARG A 91 -16.84 -3.93 7.45
N GLU A 92 -16.37 -5.14 7.72
CA GLU A 92 -15.58 -5.44 8.92
C GLU A 92 -14.20 -4.79 8.85
N ALA A 93 -13.52 -4.91 7.70
CA ALA A 93 -12.24 -4.25 7.43
C ALA A 93 -12.34 -2.73 7.58
N LEU A 94 -13.36 -2.10 6.99
CA LEU A 94 -13.66 -0.68 7.16
C LEU A 94 -13.84 -0.24 8.62
N THR A 95 -14.44 -1.11 9.44
CA THR A 95 -14.63 -0.82 10.87
C THR A 95 -13.29 -0.89 11.61
N VAL A 96 -12.49 -1.91 11.33
CA VAL A 96 -11.14 -2.09 11.91
C VAL A 96 -10.19 -0.98 11.46
N LEU A 97 -10.19 -0.63 10.18
CA LEU A 97 -9.40 0.46 9.59
C LEU A 97 -9.66 1.78 10.30
N ARG A 98 -10.94 2.19 10.44
CA ARG A 98 -11.30 3.43 11.14
C ARG A 98 -10.87 3.41 12.60
N ARG A 99 -11.00 2.28 13.28
CA ARG A 99 -10.52 2.11 14.65
C ARG A 99 -9.00 2.26 14.73
N ASN A 100 -8.25 1.70 13.78
CA ASN A 100 -6.79 1.81 13.75
C ASN A 100 -6.32 3.24 13.48
N ILE A 101 -6.96 3.94 12.55
CA ILE A 101 -6.71 5.37 12.29
C ILE A 101 -6.91 6.17 13.58
N ALA A 102 -8.06 6.01 14.24
CA ALA A 102 -8.36 6.73 15.48
C ALA A 102 -7.42 6.36 16.64
N ALA A 103 -7.04 5.09 16.74
CA ALA A 103 -6.09 4.64 17.75
C ALA A 103 -4.68 5.24 17.56
N LEU A 104 -4.34 5.75 16.38
CA LEU A 104 -3.08 6.43 16.09
C LEU A 104 -3.21 7.97 16.07
N GLY A 105 -4.42 8.52 16.12
CA GLY A 105 -4.64 9.97 16.05
C GLY A 105 -4.34 10.54 14.66
N GLU A 106 -4.58 9.76 13.60
CA GLU A 106 -4.27 10.10 12.21
C GLU A 106 -5.51 10.50 11.39
N GLU A 107 -6.64 10.76 12.04
CA GLU A 107 -7.92 11.09 11.39
C GLU A 107 -7.80 12.25 10.41
N ASP A 108 -7.04 13.30 10.76
CA ASP A 108 -6.87 14.51 9.93
C ASP A 108 -6.06 14.25 8.65
N ARG A 109 -5.25 13.19 8.64
CA ARG A 109 -4.37 12.81 7.52
C ARG A 109 -4.86 11.57 6.78
N ALA A 110 -5.94 10.93 7.26
CA ALA A 110 -6.49 9.69 6.72
C ALA A 110 -7.84 9.92 6.03
N ARG A 111 -7.91 9.58 4.73
CA ARG A 111 -9.15 9.61 3.96
C ARG A 111 -9.62 8.20 3.63
N VAL A 112 -10.70 7.76 4.28
CA VAL A 112 -11.30 6.44 4.04
C VAL A 112 -12.38 6.52 2.96
N ILE A 113 -12.28 5.65 1.96
CA ILE A 113 -13.23 5.51 0.84
C ILE A 113 -13.79 4.09 0.89
N ALA A 114 -15.07 3.99 1.24
CA ALA A 114 -15.79 2.73 1.15
C ALA A 114 -16.12 2.45 -0.32
N GLY A 115 -15.39 1.51 -0.95
CA GLY A 115 -15.52 1.26 -2.38
C GLY A 115 -14.51 0.26 -2.93
N ASP A 116 -14.62 -0.02 -4.22
CA ASP A 116 -13.79 -0.97 -4.94
C ASP A 116 -12.69 -0.23 -5.73
N ALA A 117 -11.44 -0.64 -5.59
CA ALA A 117 -10.31 -0.07 -6.31
C ALA A 117 -10.33 -0.32 -7.83
N MET A 118 -11.13 -1.27 -8.30
CA MET A 118 -11.43 -1.45 -9.74
C MET A 118 -12.35 -0.35 -10.28
N ARG A 119 -13.08 0.35 -9.40
CA ARG A 119 -14.01 1.43 -9.73
C ARG A 119 -13.84 2.60 -8.76
N PRO A 120 -12.62 3.15 -8.66
CA PRO A 120 -12.32 4.18 -7.68
C PRO A 120 -13.05 5.47 -8.08
N PRO A 121 -13.48 6.30 -7.11
CA PRO A 121 -13.99 7.62 -7.44
C PRO A 121 -12.86 8.46 -8.07
N ARG A 122 -13.23 9.57 -8.72
CA ARG A 122 -12.24 10.55 -9.19
C ARG A 122 -11.38 11.00 -8.02
N ALA A 123 -10.07 11.02 -8.23
CA ALA A 123 -9.12 11.31 -7.19
C ALA A 123 -9.33 12.72 -6.61
N GLY A 124 -9.41 12.81 -5.29
CA GLY A 124 -9.42 14.09 -4.58
C GLY A 124 -8.04 14.53 -4.08
N LEU A 125 -7.00 13.73 -4.37
CA LEU A 125 -5.59 13.99 -4.10
C LEU A 125 -4.74 13.13 -5.03
N VAL A 126 -3.51 13.57 -5.30
CA VAL A 126 -2.58 12.88 -6.19
C VAL A 126 -1.48 12.23 -5.36
N CYS A 127 -1.35 10.91 -5.45
CA CYS A 127 -0.45 10.13 -4.62
C CYS A 127 0.92 9.95 -5.28
N ALA A 128 1.97 10.00 -4.45
CA ALA A 128 3.33 9.66 -4.83
C ALA A 128 3.57 8.15 -4.88
N VAL A 129 2.89 7.43 -3.99
CA VAL A 129 2.99 5.98 -3.88
C VAL A 129 1.60 5.37 -3.75
N ALA A 130 1.36 4.27 -4.45
CA ALA A 130 0.16 3.45 -4.31
C ALA A 130 0.55 2.02 -3.91
N PHE A 131 -0.03 1.54 -2.83
CA PHE A 131 0.09 0.16 -2.36
C PHE A 131 -1.14 -0.62 -2.81
N LEU A 132 -0.91 -1.79 -3.41
CA LEU A 132 -1.93 -2.71 -3.85
C LEU A 132 -1.61 -4.09 -3.29
N ASP A 133 -2.40 -4.56 -2.33
CA ASP A 133 -2.34 -5.93 -1.79
C ASP A 133 -3.70 -6.63 -2.02
N PRO A 134 -4.07 -6.91 -3.28
CA PRO A 134 -5.33 -7.59 -3.55
C PRO A 134 -5.25 -9.04 -3.06
N PRO A 135 -6.41 -9.69 -2.81
CA PRO A 135 -6.45 -11.12 -2.53
C PRO A 135 -5.69 -11.91 -3.61
N TYR A 136 -4.82 -12.83 -3.21
CA TYR A 136 -4.00 -13.60 -4.14
C TYR A 136 -4.85 -14.36 -5.17
N ARG A 137 -4.35 -14.42 -6.41
CA ARG A 137 -4.99 -15.09 -7.55
C ARG A 137 -6.38 -14.54 -7.91
N SER A 138 -6.69 -13.32 -7.49
CA SER A 138 -7.95 -12.65 -7.83
C SER A 138 -7.94 -12.02 -9.22
N GLY A 139 -6.76 -11.79 -9.80
CA GLY A 139 -6.61 -11.07 -11.08
C GLY A 139 -6.95 -9.58 -11.00
N LEU A 140 -7.14 -9.02 -9.80
CA LEU A 140 -7.59 -7.64 -9.60
C LEU A 140 -6.46 -6.60 -9.77
N ALA A 141 -5.21 -6.98 -9.53
CA ALA A 141 -4.07 -6.06 -9.48
C ALA A 141 -3.94 -5.18 -10.74
N ALA A 142 -3.92 -5.80 -11.92
CA ALA A 142 -3.72 -5.10 -13.19
C ALA A 142 -4.90 -4.15 -13.53
N GLY A 143 -6.13 -4.60 -13.25
CA GLY A 143 -7.32 -3.78 -13.44
C GLY A 143 -7.37 -2.59 -12.50
N ALA A 144 -7.01 -2.78 -11.23
CA ALA A 144 -6.97 -1.71 -10.24
C ALA A 144 -5.91 -0.66 -10.58
N LEU A 145 -4.71 -1.06 -11.02
CA LEU A 145 -3.68 -0.13 -11.51
C LEU A 145 -4.22 0.75 -12.64
N SER A 146 -4.88 0.14 -13.63
CA SER A 146 -5.48 0.85 -14.76
C SER A 146 -6.57 1.83 -14.31
N ALA A 147 -7.47 1.39 -13.42
CA ALA A 147 -8.58 2.19 -12.93
C ALA A 147 -8.11 3.37 -12.08
N LEU A 148 -7.12 3.17 -11.20
CA LEU A 148 -6.53 4.21 -10.36
C LEU A 148 -5.80 5.27 -11.19
N ALA A 149 -5.04 4.83 -12.20
CA ALA A 149 -4.40 5.74 -13.15
C ALA A 149 -5.44 6.57 -13.90
N ALA A 150 -6.48 5.94 -14.45
CA ALA A 150 -7.54 6.62 -15.20
C ALA A 150 -8.34 7.61 -14.33
N ALA A 151 -8.54 7.30 -13.05
CA ALA A 151 -9.25 8.17 -12.10
C ALA A 151 -8.36 9.29 -11.52
N GLY A 152 -7.07 9.36 -11.87
CA GLY A 152 -6.16 10.45 -11.51
C GLY A 152 -5.49 10.31 -10.14
N TRP A 153 -5.44 9.10 -9.57
CA TRP A 153 -4.86 8.86 -8.25
C TRP A 153 -3.33 8.93 -8.21
N LEU A 154 -2.68 8.79 -9.37
CA LEU A 154 -1.23 8.64 -9.46
C LEU A 154 -0.59 9.90 -10.05
N GLY A 155 0.38 10.46 -9.33
CA GLY A 155 1.18 11.57 -9.82
C GLY A 155 2.19 11.16 -10.88
N PRO A 156 2.83 12.13 -11.56
CA PRO A 156 3.98 11.84 -12.41
C PRO A 156 5.04 11.04 -11.65
N ASP A 157 5.56 10.00 -12.30
CA ASP A 157 6.56 9.07 -11.74
C ASP A 157 6.17 8.40 -10.43
N ALA A 158 4.87 8.33 -10.12
CA ALA A 158 4.39 7.65 -8.92
C ALA A 158 4.83 6.19 -8.89
N LEU A 159 5.20 5.71 -7.71
CA LEU A 159 5.57 4.32 -7.48
C LEU A 159 4.32 3.52 -7.12
N ALA A 160 3.99 2.50 -7.89
CA ALA A 160 3.04 1.49 -7.47
C ALA A 160 3.79 0.28 -6.93
N VAL A 161 3.38 -0.19 -5.75
CA VAL A 161 3.89 -1.41 -5.13
C VAL A 161 2.74 -2.40 -5.09
N VAL A 162 2.89 -3.51 -5.80
CA VAL A 162 1.88 -4.56 -5.89
C VAL A 162 2.38 -5.80 -5.17
N GLU A 163 1.61 -6.31 -4.23
CA GLU A 163 1.81 -7.64 -3.67
C GLU A 163 0.96 -8.66 -4.45
N VAL A 164 1.61 -9.75 -4.86
CA VAL A 164 0.97 -10.91 -5.51
C VAL A 164 1.55 -12.19 -4.92
N ALA A 165 0.91 -13.35 -5.16
CA ALA A 165 1.53 -14.62 -4.79
C ALA A 165 2.84 -14.83 -5.58
N ALA A 166 3.81 -15.53 -4.99
CA ALA A 166 5.15 -15.71 -5.57
C ALA A 166 5.16 -16.26 -7.01
N GLY A 167 4.20 -17.14 -7.34
CA GLY A 167 4.03 -17.71 -8.68
C GLY A 167 2.85 -17.15 -9.47
N GLU A 168 2.21 -16.08 -9.01
CA GLU A 168 1.14 -15.40 -9.74
C GLU A 168 1.76 -14.40 -10.72
N GLU A 169 1.33 -14.45 -11.99
CA GLU A 169 1.76 -13.49 -13.00
C GLU A 169 0.98 -12.17 -12.84
N LEU A 170 1.70 -11.05 -12.97
CA LEU A 170 1.11 -9.73 -13.09
C LEU A 170 1.23 -9.28 -14.55
N PRO A 171 0.14 -9.24 -15.33
CA PRO A 171 0.18 -8.77 -16.71
C PRO A 171 0.72 -7.33 -16.81
N ALA A 172 1.37 -7.03 -17.93
CA ALA A 172 1.82 -5.67 -18.21
C ALA A 172 0.62 -4.70 -18.27
N VAL A 173 0.73 -3.57 -17.58
CA VAL A 173 -0.30 -2.54 -17.53
C VAL A 173 0.18 -1.29 -18.27
N ALA A 174 -0.61 -0.80 -19.22
CA ALA A 174 -0.27 0.40 -19.97
C ALA A 174 -0.01 1.59 -19.02
N GLY A 175 1.06 2.34 -19.29
CA GLY A 175 1.50 3.45 -18.43
C GLY A 175 2.32 3.02 -17.20
N PHE A 176 2.56 1.73 -17.00
CA PHE A 176 3.43 1.24 -15.92
C PHE A 176 4.66 0.51 -16.46
N ALA A 177 5.82 0.81 -15.89
CA ALA A 177 7.07 0.10 -16.17
C ALA A 177 7.56 -0.61 -14.92
N ALA A 178 7.86 -1.91 -15.01
CA ALA A 178 8.45 -2.64 -13.90
C ALA A 178 9.86 -2.13 -13.60
N LEU A 179 10.12 -1.84 -12.33
CA LEU A 179 11.41 -1.36 -11.83
C LEU A 179 12.18 -2.48 -11.13
N ASP A 180 11.51 -3.21 -10.23
CA ASP A 180 12.12 -4.24 -9.39
C ASP A 180 11.07 -5.26 -8.93
N GLU A 181 11.52 -6.47 -8.57
CA GLU A 181 10.68 -7.51 -8.01
C GLU A 181 11.40 -8.25 -6.89
N ARG A 182 10.68 -8.55 -5.80
CA ARG A 182 11.26 -9.19 -4.61
C ARG A 182 10.33 -10.26 -4.07
N VAL A 183 10.83 -11.49 -3.91
CA VAL A 183 10.06 -12.61 -3.37
C VAL A 183 10.36 -12.80 -1.89
N TYR A 184 9.32 -12.89 -1.07
CA TYR A 184 9.36 -13.10 0.38
C TYR A 184 8.45 -14.26 0.78
N GLY A 185 9.00 -15.47 0.77
CA GLY A 185 8.23 -16.68 1.05
C GLY A 185 7.14 -16.89 0.01
N ALA A 186 5.88 -16.78 0.41
CA ALA A 186 4.72 -16.96 -0.48
C ALA A 186 4.30 -15.68 -1.23
N ALA A 187 4.84 -14.52 -0.85
CA ALA A 187 4.52 -13.21 -1.44
C ALA A 187 5.61 -12.76 -2.41
N ARG A 188 5.23 -11.98 -3.42
CA ARG A 188 6.13 -11.26 -4.33
C ARG A 188 5.67 -9.81 -4.42
N LEU A 189 6.61 -8.90 -4.13
CA LEU A 189 6.42 -7.46 -4.29
C LEU A 189 6.94 -7.05 -5.65
N VAL A 190 6.08 -6.42 -6.46
CA VAL A 190 6.40 -5.86 -7.77
C VAL A 190 6.35 -4.34 -7.66
N PHE A 191 7.47 -3.69 -7.98
CA PHE A 191 7.61 -2.24 -7.95
C PHE A 191 7.50 -1.70 -9.36
N LEU A 192 6.52 -0.84 -9.61
CA LEU A 192 6.20 -0.28 -10.92
C LEU A 192 6.30 1.24 -10.88
N ARG A 193 6.84 1.86 -11.93
CA ARG A 193 6.76 3.31 -12.13
C ARG A 193 5.58 3.65 -13.02
N TYR A 194 4.72 4.55 -12.57
CA TYR A 194 3.69 5.15 -13.42
C TYR A 194 4.33 6.23 -14.30
N ASN A 195 4.53 5.90 -15.57
CA ASN A 195 4.86 6.87 -16.59
C ASN A 195 3.53 7.37 -17.14
N ARG A 196 3.07 8.52 -16.65
CA ARG A 196 1.93 9.20 -17.29
C ARG A 196 2.27 9.29 -18.77
N ALA A 197 1.53 8.55 -19.59
CA ALA A 197 1.67 8.65 -21.03
C ALA A 197 1.53 10.13 -21.34
N GLY A 198 2.58 10.72 -21.92
CA GLY A 198 2.59 12.14 -22.21
C GLY A 198 1.29 12.46 -22.92
N THR A 199 0.50 13.36 -22.33
CA THR A 199 -0.30 14.25 -23.17
C THR A 199 0.74 14.92 -24.05
N GLY A 200 0.90 14.40 -25.27
CA GLY A 200 1.72 15.04 -26.29
C GLY A 200 1.31 16.49 -26.30
N GLY A 201 2.26 17.36 -25.99
CA GLY A 201 2.16 18.74 -26.41
C GLY A 201 2.17 18.73 -27.93
N GLU A 202 0.99 18.80 -28.52
CA GLU A 202 0.81 19.31 -29.86
C GLU A 202 0.24 20.72 -29.71
N GLY A 203 0.99 21.71 -30.23
CA GLY A 203 0.51 23.05 -30.55
C GLY A 203 0.56 24.08 -29.43
#